data_AF-A0A953YQC4-F1
#
_entry.id   AF-A0A953YQC4-F1
#
_cell.length_a   1.000
_cell.length_b   1.000
_cell.length_c   1.000
_cell.angle_alpha   90.00
_cell.angle_beta   90.00
_cell.angle_gamma   90.00
#
_symmetry.space_group_name_H-M   'P 1'
#
loop_
_entity.id
_entity.type
_entity.pdbx_description
1 polymer ?
#
loop_
_entity_poly.entity_id
_entity_poly.type
_entity_poly.pdbx_seq_one_letter_code
_entity_poly.pdbx_strand_id
1 'polypeptide(L)'
;IDALYQWYLTTPDSVPVSDAIGEEPVAPADDFGERLRQSDDKLRQAEARIAGLEREIHDLTEGYEQQITILRRHLAAAEAGGAKAGHGHEDDRRFQEVRRLFARQFHPDNIDAVGTEREVRINVFKSFWSEIARIEKS
;
A
#
# COMPACT_ATOMS: atom_id res chain seq x y z
N ILE A 1 -15.51 8.30 22.80
CA ILE A 1 -15.92 9.60 22.20
C ILE A 1 -15.30 10.64 23.11
N ASP A 2 -14.08 11.02 22.77
CA ASP A 2 -13.01 11.25 23.71
C ASP A 2 -12.36 12.62 23.47
N ALA A 3 -12.08 13.32 24.56
CA ALA A 3 -11.33 14.57 24.75
C ALA A 3 -11.62 15.82 23.88
N LEU A 4 -11.94 15.71 22.59
CA LEU A 4 -12.06 16.87 21.68
C LEU A 4 -13.37 17.65 21.84
N TYR A 5 -14.42 17.02 22.38
CA TYR A 5 -15.73 17.67 22.58
C TYR A 5 -15.85 18.48 23.89
N GLN A 6 -14.94 18.27 24.84
CA GLN A 6 -14.97 18.97 26.14
C GLN A 6 -14.35 20.37 26.06
N TRP A 7 -13.45 20.61 25.11
CA TRP A 7 -12.81 21.93 24.94
C TRP A 7 -13.75 22.99 24.35
N TYR A 8 -14.72 22.59 23.54
CA TYR A 8 -15.62 23.53 22.84
C TYR A 8 -16.73 24.11 23.73
N LEU A 9 -16.95 23.57 24.93
CA LEU A 9 -18.08 23.94 25.80
C LEU A 9 -17.68 24.78 27.02
N THR A 10 -16.43 25.23 27.14
CA THR A 10 -15.91 25.84 28.39
C THR A 10 -15.20 27.20 28.27
N THR A 11 -15.50 28.02 27.26
CA THR A 11 -15.13 29.45 27.34
C THR A 11 -16.36 30.35 27.33
N PRO A 12 -16.64 31.04 28.45
CA PRO A 12 -17.67 32.07 28.49
C PRO A 12 -17.20 33.33 27.77
N ASP A 13 -18.17 33.97 27.14
CA ASP A 13 -18.28 35.36 26.70
C ASP A 13 -17.16 36.37 27.05
N SER A 14 -17.01 37.30 26.10
CA SER A 14 -16.42 38.66 26.22
C SER A 14 -14.98 38.82 25.72
N VAL A 15 -14.82 39.04 24.42
CA VAL A 15 -13.70 39.85 23.92
C VAL A 15 -14.20 41.29 23.79
N PRO A 16 -13.59 42.28 24.47
CA PRO A 16 -13.96 43.67 24.30
C PRO A 16 -13.62 44.13 22.88
N VAL A 17 -14.58 44.78 22.22
CA VAL A 17 -14.38 45.52 20.97
C VAL A 17 -13.46 46.69 21.30
N SER A 18 -12.16 46.51 21.06
CA SER A 18 -11.17 47.57 21.16
C SER A 18 -11.07 48.24 19.80
N ASP A 19 -11.51 49.49 19.73
CA ASP A 19 -11.31 50.45 18.64
C ASP A 19 -9.81 50.71 18.39
N ALA A 20 -9.16 49.74 17.77
CA ALA A 20 -7.83 49.91 17.18
C ALA A 20 -7.97 49.66 15.68
N ILE A 21 -8.48 50.66 14.96
CA ILE A 21 -8.24 50.80 13.52
C ILE A 21 -6.77 51.25 13.38
N GLY A 22 -5.85 50.36 13.75
CA GLY A 22 -4.54 50.36 13.13
C GLY A 22 -4.80 49.88 11.71
N GLU A 23 -4.50 50.71 10.72
CA GLU A 23 -4.45 50.28 9.34
C GLU A 23 -3.55 49.06 9.27
N GLU A 24 -4.16 47.87 9.20
CA GLU A 24 -3.44 46.66 8.82
C GLU A 24 -2.83 46.98 7.46
N PRO A 25 -1.51 46.82 7.29
CA PRO A 25 -0.88 47.05 6.01
C PRO A 25 -1.55 46.13 4.99
N VAL A 26 -2.37 46.71 4.12
CA VAL A 26 -3.00 46.00 3.01
C VAL A 26 -1.85 45.42 2.20
N ALA A 27 -1.71 44.09 2.27
CA ALA A 27 -0.69 43.37 1.51
C ALA A 27 -0.79 43.84 0.05
N PRO A 28 0.35 44.20 -0.59
CA PRO A 28 0.32 44.73 -1.94
C PRO A 28 -0.41 43.74 -2.85
N ALA A 29 -1.27 44.23 -3.74
CA ALA A 29 -2.12 43.42 -4.61
C ALA A 29 -1.36 42.36 -5.43
N ASP A 30 -0.04 42.49 -5.54
CA ASP A 30 0.88 41.54 -6.18
C ASP A 30 1.08 40.22 -5.39
N ASP A 31 0.89 40.19 -4.07
CA ASP A 31 1.12 39.02 -3.20
C ASP A 31 0.12 37.88 -3.47
N PHE A 32 -1.16 38.22 -3.72
CA PHE A 32 -2.20 37.22 -3.97
C PHE A 32 -1.96 36.47 -5.29
N GLY A 33 -1.54 37.18 -6.34
CA GLY A 33 -1.25 36.57 -7.65
C GLY A 33 -0.02 35.66 -7.63
N GLU A 34 0.96 35.94 -6.77
CA GLU A 34 2.10 35.05 -6.56
C GLU A 34 1.73 33.79 -5.77
N ARG A 35 0.94 33.95 -4.70
CA ARG A 35 0.41 32.81 -3.92
C ARG A 35 -0.47 31.88 -4.76
N LEU A 36 -1.28 32.42 -5.65
CA LEU A 36 -2.12 31.62 -6.56
C LEU A 36 -1.25 30.81 -7.53
N ARG A 37 -0.22 31.43 -8.13
CA ARG A 37 0.76 30.74 -8.99
C ARG A 37 1.49 29.63 -8.24
N GLN A 38 1.95 29.89 -7.02
CA GLN A 38 2.58 28.88 -6.17
C GLN A 38 1.63 27.72 -5.83
N SER A 39 0.34 28.00 -5.64
CA SER A 39 -0.67 26.97 -5.41
C SER A 39 -0.90 26.12 -6.65
N ASP A 40 -1.01 26.73 -7.83
CA ASP A 40 -1.18 26.03 -9.11
C ASP A 40 0.04 25.14 -9.41
N ASP A 41 1.24 25.62 -9.16
CA ASP A 41 2.47 24.84 -9.35
C ASP A 41 2.54 23.65 -8.39
N LYS A 42 2.10 23.82 -7.14
CA LYS A 42 1.99 22.70 -6.18
C LYS A 42 0.93 21.68 -6.62
N LEU A 43 -0.21 22.15 -7.14
CA LEU A 43 -1.27 21.28 -7.66
C LEU A 43 -0.73 20.44 -8.83
N ARG A 44 -0.06 21.06 -9.80
CA ARG A 44 0.57 20.36 -10.93
C ARG A 44 1.62 19.36 -10.48
N GLN A 45 2.44 19.70 -9.48
CA GLN A 45 3.42 18.78 -8.92
C GLN A 45 2.75 17.58 -8.24
N ALA A 46 1.66 17.81 -7.50
CA ALA A 46 0.89 16.75 -6.87
C ALA A 46 0.24 15.83 -7.91
N GLU A 47 -0.37 16.39 -8.96
CA GLU A 47 -0.96 15.64 -10.08
C GLU A 47 0.08 14.81 -10.82
N ALA A 48 1.25 15.38 -11.12
CA ALA A 48 2.35 14.66 -11.76
C ALA A 48 2.86 13.50 -10.89
N ARG A 49 2.92 13.71 -9.57
CA ARG A 49 3.29 12.67 -8.61
C ARG A 49 2.25 11.56 -8.54
N ILE A 50 0.97 11.90 -8.49
CA ILE A 50 -0.13 10.92 -8.51
C ILE A 50 -0.06 10.07 -9.77
N ALA A 51 0.05 10.71 -10.95
CA ALA A 51 0.17 9.99 -12.22
C ALA A 51 1.42 9.09 -12.29
N GLY A 52 2.51 9.48 -11.61
CA GLY A 52 3.70 8.65 -11.44
C GLY A 52 3.44 7.40 -10.60
N LEU A 53 2.83 7.58 -9.43
CA LEU A 53 2.48 6.49 -8.51
C LEU A 53 1.45 5.53 -9.12
N GLU A 54 0.48 6.04 -9.89
CA GLU A 54 -0.50 5.21 -10.59
C GLU A 54 0.16 4.29 -11.62
N ARG A 55 1.15 4.80 -12.37
CA ARG A 55 1.95 3.97 -13.29
C ARG A 55 2.76 2.92 -12.54
N GLU A 56 3.41 3.29 -11.45
CA GLU A 56 4.19 2.35 -10.64
C GLU A 56 3.31 1.23 -10.06
N ILE A 57 2.12 1.56 -9.55
CA ILE A 57 1.13 0.58 -9.09
C ILE A 57 0.72 -0.36 -10.22
N HIS A 58 0.47 0.19 -11.41
CA HIS A 58 0.08 -0.59 -12.57
C HIS A 58 1.19 -1.58 -12.97
N ASP A 59 2.43 -1.10 -13.14
CA ASP A 59 3.58 -1.92 -13.53
C ASP A 59 3.87 -3.02 -12.50
N LEU A 60 3.77 -2.71 -11.21
CA LEU A 60 3.92 -3.70 -10.13
C LEU A 60 2.81 -4.74 -10.17
N THR A 61 1.56 -4.32 -10.41
CA THR A 61 0.41 -5.23 -10.49
C THR A 61 0.58 -6.21 -11.65
N GLU A 62 0.91 -5.70 -12.84
CA GLU A 62 1.17 -6.56 -14.00
C GLU A 62 2.33 -7.54 -13.76
N GLY A 63 3.42 -7.05 -13.14
CA GLY A 63 4.56 -7.89 -12.79
C GLY A 63 4.21 -9.03 -11.83
N TYR A 64 3.39 -8.76 -10.81
CA TYR A 64 2.94 -9.81 -9.89
C TYR A 64 1.94 -10.77 -10.54
N GLU A 65 1.03 -10.29 -11.38
CA GLU A 65 0.10 -11.15 -12.12
C GLU A 65 0.83 -12.17 -13.02
N GLN A 66 1.91 -11.74 -13.67
CA GLN A 66 2.77 -12.62 -14.46
C GLN A 66 3.45 -13.68 -13.57
N GLN A 67 4.00 -13.29 -12.42
CA GLN A 67 4.62 -14.24 -11.47
C GLN A 67 3.59 -15.24 -10.93
N ILE A 68 2.39 -14.78 -10.57
CA ILE A 68 1.27 -15.61 -10.13
C ILE A 68 0.90 -16.63 -11.21
N THR A 69 0.85 -16.20 -12.47
CA THR A 69 0.54 -17.08 -13.60
C THR A 69 1.61 -18.16 -13.79
N ILE A 70 2.89 -17.79 -13.67
CA ILE A 70 4.02 -18.74 -13.74
C ILE A 70 3.94 -19.75 -12.60
N LEU A 71 3.76 -19.29 -11.36
CA LEU A 71 3.64 -20.17 -10.19
C LEU A 71 2.46 -21.13 -10.30
N ARG A 72 1.31 -20.65 -10.78
CA ARG A 72 0.13 -21.51 -11.04
C ARG A 72 0.42 -22.60 -12.06
N ARG A 73 1.17 -22.29 -13.13
CA ARG A 73 1.59 -23.30 -14.11
C ARG A 73 2.52 -24.35 -13.51
N HIS A 74 3.49 -23.93 -12.70
CA HIS A 74 4.38 -24.86 -12.01
C HIS A 74 3.63 -25.77 -11.05
N LEU A 75 2.67 -25.22 -10.29
CA LEU A 75 1.83 -25.99 -9.38
C LEU A 75 0.98 -27.03 -10.14
N ALA A 76 0.30 -26.62 -11.20
CA ALA A 76 -0.48 -27.54 -12.04
C ALA A 76 0.40 -28.64 -12.68
N ALA A 77 1.62 -28.32 -13.08
CA ALA A 77 2.57 -29.29 -13.61
C ALA A 77 3.04 -30.31 -12.55
N ALA A 78 3.25 -29.85 -11.31
CA ALA A 78 3.58 -30.73 -10.18
C ALA A 78 2.39 -31.66 -9.82
N GLU A 79 1.17 -31.12 -9.76
CA GLU A 79 -0.05 -31.92 -9.51
C GLU A 79 -0.29 -32.98 -10.59
N ALA A 80 -0.10 -32.62 -11.87
CA ALA A 80 -0.22 -33.56 -12.97
C ALA A 80 0.88 -34.64 -12.98
N GLY A 81 2.07 -34.31 -12.44
CA GLY A 81 3.18 -35.24 -12.25
C GLY A 81 2.95 -36.24 -11.11
N GLY A 82 2.33 -35.79 -10.01
CA GLY A 82 2.02 -36.62 -8.84
C GLY A 82 0.98 -37.71 -9.09
N ALA A 83 0.13 -37.56 -10.13
CA ALA A 83 -0.90 -38.54 -10.46
C ALA A 83 -0.37 -39.84 -11.12
N LYS A 84 0.93 -39.95 -11.43
CA LYS A 84 1.48 -41.11 -12.16
C LYS A 84 2.60 -41.91 -11.47
N ALA A 85 3.00 -41.58 -10.24
CA ALA A 85 4.05 -42.36 -9.59
C ALA A 85 3.81 -42.48 -8.09
N GLY A 86 3.89 -43.69 -7.55
CA GLY A 86 4.05 -43.93 -6.11
C GLY A 86 5.40 -43.39 -5.63
N HIS A 87 5.51 -42.06 -5.49
CA HIS A 87 6.71 -41.29 -5.14
C HIS A 87 6.43 -40.28 -4.02
N GLY A 88 5.59 -40.64 -3.03
CA GLY A 88 5.12 -39.73 -1.98
C GLY A 88 6.21 -39.00 -1.18
N HIS A 89 7.47 -39.45 -1.20
CA HIS A 89 8.56 -38.77 -0.48
C HIS A 89 9.28 -37.66 -1.27
N GLU A 90 9.24 -37.66 -2.60
CA GLU A 90 10.00 -36.68 -3.39
C GLU A 90 9.14 -35.44 -3.71
N ASP A 91 7.85 -35.62 -3.96
CA ASP A 91 6.91 -34.51 -4.16
C ASP A 91 6.69 -33.71 -2.86
N ASP A 92 6.62 -34.37 -1.71
CA ASP A 92 6.56 -33.69 -0.40
C ASP A 92 7.78 -32.79 -0.15
N ARG A 93 8.98 -33.24 -0.55
CA ARG A 93 10.21 -32.44 -0.41
C ARG A 93 10.19 -31.22 -1.31
N ARG A 94 9.77 -31.38 -2.56
CA ARG A 94 9.65 -30.26 -3.51
C ARG A 94 8.60 -29.27 -3.05
N PHE A 95 7.46 -29.75 -2.54
CA PHE A 95 6.41 -28.89 -1.99
C PHE A 95 6.88 -28.11 -0.75
N GLN A 96 7.56 -28.78 0.19
CA GLN A 96 8.15 -28.12 1.36
C GLN A 96 9.19 -27.06 0.97
N GLU A 97 10.00 -27.32 -0.06
CA GLU A 97 11.00 -26.39 -0.55
C GLU A 97 10.36 -25.15 -1.20
N VAL A 98 9.31 -25.34 -2.01
CA VAL A 98 8.52 -24.23 -2.60
C VAL A 98 7.88 -23.40 -1.48
N ARG A 99 7.25 -24.04 -0.48
CA ARG A 99 6.66 -23.34 0.67
C ARG A 99 7.69 -22.52 1.43
N ARG A 100 8.87 -23.09 1.68
CA ARG A 100 9.96 -22.42 2.40
C ARG A 100 10.49 -21.22 1.60
N LEU A 101 10.68 -21.37 0.29
CA LEU A 101 11.12 -20.28 -0.59
C LEU A 101 10.08 -19.15 -0.63
N PHE A 102 8.80 -19.51 -0.75
CA PHE A 102 7.69 -18.56 -0.73
C PHE A 102 7.64 -17.78 0.58
N ALA A 103 7.69 -18.48 1.72
CA ALA A 103 7.74 -17.84 3.03
C ALA A 103 8.95 -16.90 3.14
N ARG A 104 10.14 -17.34 2.75
CA ARG A 104 11.33 -16.48 2.82
C ARG A 104 11.16 -15.16 2.07
N GLN A 105 10.55 -15.19 0.89
CA GLN A 105 10.49 -14.04 -0.02
C GLN A 105 9.28 -13.12 0.20
N PHE A 106 8.18 -13.66 0.74
CA PHE A 106 6.91 -12.94 0.86
C PHE A 106 6.41 -12.82 2.30
N HIS A 107 7.06 -13.41 3.30
CA HIS A 107 6.60 -13.30 4.70
C HIS A 107 6.58 -11.84 5.14
N PRO A 108 5.49 -11.36 5.77
CA PRO A 108 5.34 -9.96 6.20
C PRO A 108 6.50 -9.41 7.03
N ASP A 109 7.16 -10.26 7.80
CA ASP A 109 8.28 -9.90 8.68
C ASP A 109 9.63 -9.78 7.93
N ASN A 110 9.73 -10.31 6.70
CA ASN A 110 10.94 -10.26 5.87
C ASN A 110 10.85 -9.20 4.76
N ILE A 111 9.80 -8.39 4.74
CA ILE A 111 9.59 -7.38 3.71
C ILE A 111 10.28 -6.09 4.14
N ASP A 112 11.45 -5.82 3.55
CA ASP A 112 12.19 -4.56 3.68
C ASP A 112 11.63 -3.44 2.76
N ALA A 113 10.38 -3.60 2.31
CA ALA A 113 9.68 -2.63 1.47
C ALA A 113 8.78 -1.72 2.31
N VAL A 114 8.67 -0.46 1.91
CA VAL A 114 7.81 0.56 2.54
C VAL A 114 6.66 0.97 1.62
N GLY A 115 5.56 1.44 2.20
CA GLY A 115 4.40 1.90 1.44
C GLY A 115 3.67 0.80 0.68
N THR A 116 3.23 1.10 -0.55
CA THR A 116 2.34 0.25 -1.35
C THR A 116 2.93 -1.11 -1.68
N GLU A 117 4.24 -1.22 -1.93
CA GLU A 117 4.89 -2.50 -2.20
C GLU A 117 4.71 -3.48 -1.03
N ARG A 118 4.77 -2.97 0.22
CA ARG A 118 4.55 -3.78 1.42
C ARG A 118 3.14 -4.33 1.47
N GLU A 119 2.14 -3.51 1.15
CA GLU A 119 0.74 -3.91 1.14
C GLU A 119 0.47 -4.99 0.09
N VAL A 120 1.00 -4.80 -1.13
CA VAL A 120 0.87 -5.78 -2.22
C VAL A 120 1.50 -7.11 -1.83
N ARG A 121 2.74 -7.12 -1.32
CA ARG A 121 3.42 -8.34 -0.89
C ARG A 121 2.69 -9.06 0.26
N ILE A 122 2.13 -8.32 1.22
CA ILE A 122 1.30 -8.91 2.30
C ILE A 122 0.04 -9.57 1.74
N ASN A 123 -0.64 -8.94 0.78
CA ASN A 123 -1.84 -9.48 0.17
C ASN A 123 -1.56 -10.72 -0.68
N VAL A 124 -0.44 -10.72 -1.43
CA VAL A 124 0.05 -11.90 -2.16
C VAL A 124 0.37 -13.03 -1.19
N PHE A 125 1.08 -12.75 -0.09
CA PHE A 125 1.40 -13.75 0.93
C PHE A 125 0.15 -14.41 1.50
N LYS A 126 -0.83 -13.62 1.96
CA LYS A 126 -2.08 -14.15 2.52
C LYS A 126 -2.82 -15.07 1.54
N SER A 127 -2.95 -14.64 0.29
CA SER A 127 -3.73 -15.35 -0.73
C SER A 127 -3.12 -16.68 -1.12
N PHE A 128 -1.79 -16.75 -1.23
CA PHE A 128 -1.09 -17.98 -1.57
C PHE A 128 -0.89 -18.89 -0.37
N TRP A 129 -0.65 -18.33 0.81
CA TRP A 129 -0.45 -19.12 2.01
C TRP A 129 -1.70 -19.93 2.38
N SER A 130 -2.90 -19.38 2.18
CA SER A 130 -4.14 -20.14 2.36
C SER A 130 -4.27 -21.33 1.41
N GLU A 131 -3.88 -21.16 0.15
CA GLU A 131 -3.92 -22.24 -0.85
C GLU A 131 -2.88 -23.32 -0.55
N ILE A 132 -1.65 -22.92 -0.20
CA ILE A 132 -0.58 -23.84 0.23
C ILE A 132 -1.03 -24.64 1.46
N ALA A 133 -1.62 -23.98 2.45
CA ALA A 133 -2.11 -24.63 3.66
C ALA A 133 -3.30 -25.57 3.40
N ARG A 134 -4.09 -25.34 2.34
CA ARG A 134 -5.17 -26.24 1.93
C ARG A 134 -4.61 -27.51 1.30
N ILE A 135 -3.59 -27.38 0.44
CA ILE A 135 -2.94 -28.53 -0.23
C ILE A 135 -2.26 -29.44 0.81
N GLU A 136 -1.59 -28.87 1.81
CA GLU A 136 -0.94 -29.64 2.88
C GLU A 136 -1.92 -30.45 3.76
N LYS A 137 -3.20 -30.04 3.81
CA LYS A 137 -4.25 -30.71 4.59
C LYS A 137 -5.04 -31.74 3.78
N SER A 138 -4.84 -31.80 2.46
CA SER A 138 -5.48 -32.74 1.54
C SER A 138 -4.71 -34.04 1.43
#